data_AF-A0A9D2FN97-F1
#
_entry.id   AF-A0A9D2FN97-F1
#
_cell.length_a   1.000
_cell.length_b   1.000
_cell.length_c   1.000
_cell.angle_alpha   90.00
_cell.angle_beta   90.00
_cell.angle_gamma   90.00
#
_symmetry.space_group_name_H-M   'P 1'
#
loop_
_entity.id
_entity.type
_entity.pdbx_description
1 polymer ?
#
loop_
_entity_poly.entity_id
_entity_poly.type
_entity_poly.pdbx_seq_one_letter_code
_entity_poly.pdbx_strand_id
1 'polypeptide(L)'
;MTEGPDNGFWYVLNVGQTQGAEGYMNVFGGTYVNYNPATGDDNLGGNFVEDGYGVVVSQDGDNTIYTVLPVEGSDVVFDASNSASLDSLVKAGAKNIRIGADMTLDKTIAMTKGDITLDLNGKTVTFDGAGIIDLYNAAQLTVTGNGKMDTLMTSKIGYLFRLRGTSVLTIENGTYICGLTAIQLDGYSTANVKDGTFSALETWDNRYWILNKIDDARDTAVFNVTGGAFVGYDPSNSQTESPYDNFLAEGYVCYEEEGTYYVISEEAAIEKGYVITIGANVFAKLADAVNAAPANTETAIGFLVSGTEIEGCGVQFLADRNVVIDFNGNIYNVNNPTVGSAGTETNGFQLLKGSTVVMKNGTIKVGTSNAKILFQKYNTLTLEDMTLDMTGTSVQYVISNNCGTTTIKGNTTIIAAAGQAAFDLYYWPTNGYPEGVNVVFEDFSGIVKGRVEYGSDNSASVEENWTDKVVLTIGSDCTGAFDVTLYTNYMKNAEANIQISGGKFTSDFVKEYVADGYTVEESTDGENKIYTVVPVSEEGEAAQA
;
A
#
# COMPACT_ATOMS: atom_id res chain seq x y z
N MET A 1 -24.67 -51.65 24.54
CA MET A 1 -24.34 -50.89 25.76
C MET A 1 -23.35 -51.72 26.56
N THR A 2 -22.14 -51.22 26.78
CA THR A 2 -21.16 -51.77 27.72
C THR A 2 -21.35 -51.09 29.08
N GLU A 3 -21.00 -51.75 30.19
CA GLU A 3 -21.31 -51.30 31.58
C GLU A 3 -20.41 -50.16 32.11
N GLY A 4 -19.86 -49.32 31.22
CA GLY A 4 -18.94 -48.23 31.58
C GLY A 4 -17.62 -48.28 30.80
N PRO A 5 -16.79 -47.22 30.85
CA PRO A 5 -15.45 -47.25 30.26
C PRO A 5 -14.51 -48.10 31.12
N ASP A 6 -13.71 -48.94 30.49
CA ASP A 6 -12.61 -49.66 31.15
C ASP A 6 -11.29 -48.95 30.81
N ASN A 7 -10.52 -48.54 31.82
CA ASN A 7 -9.34 -47.67 31.69
C ASN A 7 -9.56 -46.37 30.87
N GLY A 8 -10.78 -45.82 30.90
CA GLY A 8 -11.13 -44.60 30.15
C GLY A 8 -11.56 -44.84 28.70
N PHE A 9 -11.62 -46.10 28.24
CA PHE A 9 -12.01 -46.47 26.88
C PHE A 9 -13.31 -47.29 26.85
N TRP A 10 -14.14 -47.02 25.84
CA TRP A 10 -15.35 -47.79 25.55
C TRP A 10 -15.05 -48.83 24.46
N TYR A 11 -14.76 -50.07 24.85
CA TYR A 11 -14.42 -51.15 23.91
C TYR A 11 -15.67 -51.71 23.20
N VAL A 12 -16.27 -50.91 22.31
CA VAL A 12 -17.44 -51.33 21.52
C VAL A 12 -17.03 -52.08 20.27
N LEU A 13 -16.01 -51.57 19.55
CA LEU A 13 -15.38 -52.20 18.39
C LEU A 13 -13.87 -52.23 18.61
N ASN A 14 -13.21 -53.37 18.37
CA ASN A 14 -11.76 -53.51 18.51
C ASN A 14 -11.23 -54.64 17.61
N VAL A 15 -9.98 -54.53 17.13
CA VAL A 15 -9.31 -55.59 16.36
C VAL A 15 -8.30 -56.30 17.28
N GLY A 16 -8.55 -57.58 17.57
CA GLY A 16 -7.70 -58.37 18.46
C GLY A 16 -6.28 -58.57 17.91
N GLN A 17 -5.28 -58.10 18.65
CA GLN A 17 -3.86 -58.17 18.27
C GLN A 17 -3.21 -59.45 18.82
N THR A 18 -3.49 -60.60 18.20
CA THR A 18 -2.77 -61.86 18.49
C THR A 18 -1.66 -62.10 17.47
N GLN A 19 -0.55 -62.69 17.92
CA GLN A 19 0.67 -62.80 17.12
C GLN A 19 0.42 -63.57 15.80
N GLY A 20 0.43 -62.86 14.68
CA GLY A 20 0.33 -63.42 13.32
C GLY A 20 -1.03 -63.37 12.63
N ALA A 21 -2.05 -62.69 13.19
CA ALA A 21 -3.35 -62.49 12.53
C ALA A 21 -3.65 -60.99 12.33
N GLU A 22 -4.00 -60.60 11.10
CA GLU A 22 -4.53 -59.26 10.76
C GLU A 22 -6.05 -59.36 10.65
N GLY A 23 -6.77 -58.68 11.54
CA GLY A 23 -8.22 -58.49 11.42
C GLY A 23 -8.52 -57.13 10.77
N TYR A 24 -9.65 -57.01 10.08
CA TYR A 24 -10.14 -55.74 9.56
C TYR A 24 -11.60 -55.55 9.95
N MET A 25 -12.03 -54.30 10.10
CA MET A 25 -13.40 -53.95 10.45
C MET A 25 -13.86 -52.73 9.65
N ASN A 26 -15.02 -52.88 9.03
CA ASN A 26 -15.63 -51.87 8.18
C ASN A 26 -17.06 -51.60 8.66
N VAL A 27 -17.36 -50.35 9.00
CA VAL A 27 -18.64 -49.90 9.54
C VAL A 27 -19.40 -49.11 8.46
N PHE A 28 -20.56 -49.63 8.08
CA PHE A 28 -21.44 -49.07 7.03
C PHE A 28 -22.68 -48.38 7.61
N GLY A 29 -22.78 -48.23 8.94
CA GLY A 29 -23.96 -47.67 9.59
C GLY A 29 -24.08 -48.03 11.06
N GLY A 30 -25.03 -47.40 11.74
CA GLY A 30 -25.36 -47.69 13.14
C GLY A 30 -25.22 -46.48 14.06
N THR A 31 -25.69 -46.63 15.30
CA THR A 31 -25.61 -45.63 16.36
C THR A 31 -24.78 -46.18 17.51
N TYR A 32 -23.73 -45.46 17.85
CA TYR A 32 -22.75 -45.81 18.86
C TYR A 32 -22.79 -44.77 19.98
N VAL A 33 -22.77 -45.23 21.23
CA VAL A 33 -22.87 -44.37 22.42
C VAL A 33 -21.50 -44.31 23.07
N ASN A 34 -20.95 -43.10 23.20
CA ASN A 34 -19.63 -42.78 23.79
C ASN A 34 -18.42 -43.45 23.11
N TYR A 35 -18.62 -44.08 21.94
CA TYR A 35 -17.56 -44.67 21.13
C TYR A 35 -17.67 -44.17 19.69
N ASN A 36 -16.60 -43.56 19.20
CA ASN A 36 -16.52 -43.06 17.84
C ASN A 36 -15.88 -44.12 16.91
N PRO A 37 -16.62 -44.75 15.99
CA PRO A 37 -16.01 -45.71 15.07
C PRO A 37 -14.99 -45.05 14.12
N ALA A 38 -15.01 -43.73 13.94
CA ALA A 38 -14.04 -43.02 13.11
C ALA A 38 -12.65 -42.88 13.74
N THR A 39 -12.49 -43.16 15.05
CA THR A 39 -11.16 -43.16 15.68
C THR A 39 -10.37 -44.45 15.41
N GLY A 40 -11.02 -45.48 14.87
CA GLY A 40 -10.40 -46.76 14.56
C GLY A 40 -10.04 -47.57 15.81
N ASP A 41 -8.95 -48.33 15.70
CA ASP A 41 -8.42 -49.20 16.73
C ASP A 41 -7.82 -48.38 17.89
N ASP A 42 -7.90 -48.90 19.11
CA ASP A 42 -7.43 -48.21 20.30
C ASP A 42 -5.90 -48.03 20.35
N ASN A 43 -5.15 -48.94 19.72
CA ASN A 43 -3.69 -48.94 19.71
C ASN A 43 -3.12 -48.56 18.33
N LEU A 44 -3.74 -49.00 17.23
CA LEU A 44 -3.28 -48.69 15.87
C LEU A 44 -3.89 -47.40 15.30
N GLY A 45 -4.96 -46.89 15.91
CA GLY A 45 -5.74 -45.77 15.37
C GLY A 45 -6.43 -46.15 14.05
N GLY A 46 -6.55 -45.17 13.15
CA GLY A 46 -7.13 -45.33 11.83
C GLY A 46 -8.58 -44.89 11.76
N ASN A 47 -9.39 -45.61 10.98
CA ASN A 47 -10.81 -45.33 10.77
C ASN A 47 -11.52 -46.66 10.50
N PHE A 48 -12.50 -47.04 11.33
CA PHE A 48 -13.32 -48.23 11.05
C PHE A 48 -14.51 -47.93 10.14
N VAL A 49 -14.82 -46.65 9.86
CA VAL A 49 -15.91 -46.26 8.99
C VAL A 49 -15.50 -46.46 7.54
N GLU A 50 -16.31 -47.20 6.78
CA GLU A 50 -16.04 -47.51 5.38
C GLU A 50 -16.06 -46.25 4.50
N ASP A 51 -15.24 -46.23 3.45
CA ASP A 51 -15.30 -45.24 2.36
C ASP A 51 -16.75 -45.03 1.87
N GLY A 52 -17.15 -43.77 1.72
CA GLY A 52 -18.54 -43.40 1.36
C GLY A 52 -19.49 -43.26 2.55
N TYR A 53 -19.03 -43.54 3.77
CA TYR A 53 -19.75 -43.30 5.02
C TYR A 53 -19.00 -42.31 5.92
N GLY A 54 -19.73 -41.69 6.85
CA GLY A 54 -19.17 -40.73 7.79
C GLY A 54 -19.92 -40.72 9.12
N VAL A 55 -19.32 -40.11 10.14
CA VAL A 55 -19.90 -40.01 11.49
C VAL A 55 -20.55 -38.66 11.69
N VAL A 56 -21.79 -38.65 12.17
CA VAL A 56 -22.49 -37.48 12.70
C VAL A 56 -22.49 -37.57 14.22
N VAL A 57 -22.14 -36.47 14.88
CA VAL A 57 -22.03 -36.39 16.35
C VAL A 57 -23.20 -35.60 16.93
N SER A 58 -23.89 -36.15 17.92
CA SER A 58 -24.90 -35.45 18.72
C SER A 58 -24.74 -35.76 20.21
N GLN A 59 -25.53 -35.09 21.06
CA GLN A 59 -25.56 -35.32 22.51
C GLN A 59 -26.95 -35.81 22.94
N ASP A 60 -26.99 -36.76 23.87
CA ASP A 60 -28.19 -37.24 24.56
C ASP A 60 -27.91 -37.37 26.06
N GLY A 61 -28.30 -36.35 26.82
CA GLY A 61 -27.90 -36.20 28.23
C GLY A 61 -26.38 -36.09 28.36
N ASP A 62 -25.78 -36.95 29.18
CA ASP A 62 -24.33 -37.04 29.37
C ASP A 62 -23.62 -37.88 28.29
N ASN A 63 -24.37 -38.51 27.38
CA ASN A 63 -23.82 -39.38 26.36
C ASN A 63 -23.56 -38.64 25.05
N THR A 64 -22.39 -38.85 24.47
CA THR A 64 -22.10 -38.48 23.08
C THR A 64 -22.54 -39.61 22.15
N ILE A 65 -23.31 -39.27 21.13
CA ILE A 65 -23.87 -40.21 20.17
C ILE A 65 -23.16 -40.05 18.83
N TYR A 66 -22.65 -41.14 18.29
CA TYR A 66 -21.98 -41.21 17.00
C TYR A 66 -22.85 -42.04 16.05
N THR A 67 -23.37 -41.43 14.99
CA THR A 67 -24.20 -42.11 14.00
C THR A 67 -23.46 -42.19 12.67
N VAL A 68 -23.27 -43.41 12.16
CA VAL A 68 -22.64 -43.63 10.86
C VAL A 68 -23.70 -43.57 9.76
N LEU A 69 -23.51 -42.69 8.78
CA LEU A 69 -24.43 -42.46 7.68
C LEU A 69 -23.69 -42.43 6.33
N PRO A 70 -24.36 -42.77 5.22
CA PRO A 70 -23.83 -42.54 3.88
C PRO A 70 -23.54 -41.05 3.64
N VAL A 71 -22.43 -40.77 2.97
CA VAL A 71 -22.00 -39.41 2.58
C VAL A 71 -22.73 -38.92 1.33
N GLU A 72 -22.92 -39.80 0.35
CA GLU A 72 -23.48 -39.43 -0.95
C GLU A 72 -24.86 -38.78 -0.82
N GLY A 73 -25.02 -37.58 -1.39
CA GLY A 73 -26.27 -36.83 -1.37
C GLY A 73 -26.68 -36.27 -0.01
N SER A 74 -25.81 -36.34 1.01
CA SER A 74 -26.08 -35.85 2.35
C SER A 74 -25.63 -34.41 2.55
N ASP A 75 -26.48 -33.61 3.19
CA ASP A 75 -26.17 -32.23 3.61
C ASP A 75 -25.79 -32.13 5.11
N VAL A 76 -25.72 -33.25 5.83
CA VAL A 76 -25.35 -33.24 7.26
C VAL A 76 -23.89 -32.88 7.46
N VAL A 77 -23.54 -32.47 8.68
CA VAL A 77 -22.16 -32.20 9.08
C VAL A 77 -21.52 -33.50 9.58
N PHE A 78 -20.52 -33.98 8.87
CA PHE A 78 -19.72 -35.13 9.28
C PHE A 78 -18.51 -34.69 10.11
N ASP A 79 -18.17 -35.46 11.12
CA ASP A 79 -17.07 -35.17 12.04
C ASP A 79 -15.81 -35.95 11.62
N ALA A 80 -14.73 -35.21 11.34
CA ALA A 80 -13.41 -35.75 11.10
C ALA A 80 -12.62 -35.71 12.42
N SER A 81 -12.42 -36.88 13.03
CA SER A 81 -11.79 -36.98 14.35
C SER A 81 -10.29 -37.31 14.28
N ASN A 82 -9.77 -37.61 13.09
CA ASN A 82 -8.35 -37.81 12.79
C ASN A 82 -8.08 -37.66 11.28
N SER A 83 -6.82 -37.78 10.86
CA SER A 83 -6.43 -37.64 9.45
C SER A 83 -7.03 -38.71 8.52
N ALA A 84 -7.22 -39.94 9.00
CA ALA A 84 -7.79 -41.03 8.21
C ALA A 84 -9.28 -40.81 7.90
N SER A 85 -10.05 -40.38 8.91
CA SER A 85 -11.47 -40.02 8.73
C SER A 85 -11.64 -38.77 7.85
N LEU A 86 -10.77 -37.77 7.99
CA LEU A 86 -10.76 -36.61 7.08
C LEU A 86 -10.53 -37.03 5.62
N ASP A 87 -9.50 -37.84 5.36
CA ASP A 87 -9.18 -38.35 4.02
C ASP A 87 -10.36 -39.13 3.40
N SER A 88 -10.99 -39.99 4.20
CA SER A 88 -12.15 -40.80 3.78
C SER A 88 -13.34 -39.91 3.41
N LEU A 89 -13.64 -38.89 4.23
CA LEU A 89 -14.74 -37.95 3.99
C LEU A 89 -14.49 -37.08 2.75
N VAL A 90 -13.26 -36.60 2.55
CA VAL A 90 -12.89 -35.82 1.36
C VAL A 90 -13.01 -36.67 0.08
N LYS A 91 -12.51 -37.92 0.10
CA LYS A 91 -12.65 -38.85 -1.04
C LYS A 91 -14.10 -39.17 -1.36
N ALA A 92 -14.94 -39.30 -0.33
CA ALA A 92 -16.37 -39.52 -0.47
C ALA A 92 -17.13 -38.28 -0.99
N GLY A 93 -16.49 -37.09 -0.98
CA GLY A 93 -17.12 -35.84 -1.41
C GLY A 93 -18.12 -35.29 -0.40
N ALA A 94 -17.86 -35.48 0.89
CA ALA A 94 -18.72 -34.95 1.96
C ALA A 94 -18.79 -33.42 1.89
N LYS A 95 -20.01 -32.88 1.73
CA LYS A 95 -20.22 -31.45 1.57
C LYS A 95 -19.83 -30.63 2.81
N ASN A 96 -20.13 -31.13 4.00
CA ASN A 96 -19.84 -30.43 5.25
C ASN A 96 -19.02 -31.33 6.18
N ILE A 97 -17.80 -30.92 6.47
CA ILE A 97 -16.87 -31.62 7.36
C ILE A 97 -16.51 -30.68 8.51
N ARG A 98 -16.64 -31.15 9.75
CA ARG A 98 -16.17 -30.46 10.95
C ARG A 98 -14.97 -31.20 11.53
N ILE A 99 -13.92 -30.47 11.89
CA ILE A 99 -12.80 -31.03 12.65
C ILE A 99 -13.24 -31.26 14.10
N GLY A 100 -13.31 -32.53 14.51
CA GLY A 100 -13.75 -32.93 15.85
C GLY A 100 -12.65 -32.86 16.91
N ALA A 101 -11.41 -33.09 16.49
CA ALA A 101 -10.24 -33.12 17.36
C ALA A 101 -9.01 -32.57 16.63
N ASP A 102 -8.04 -32.08 17.40
CA ASP A 102 -6.74 -31.72 16.84
C ASP A 102 -6.11 -32.95 16.16
N MET A 103 -5.48 -32.75 15.00
CA MET A 103 -4.94 -33.86 14.21
C MET A 103 -3.65 -33.49 13.51
N THR A 104 -2.88 -34.52 13.13
CA THR A 104 -1.69 -34.38 12.28
C THR A 104 -1.94 -35.02 10.93
N LEU A 105 -1.72 -34.26 9.87
CA LEU A 105 -1.65 -34.75 8.49
C LEU A 105 -0.19 -35.06 8.17
N ASP A 106 0.14 -36.34 8.07
CA ASP A 106 1.47 -36.83 7.64
C ASP A 106 1.49 -37.24 6.16
N LYS A 107 0.31 -37.25 5.53
CA LYS A 107 0.05 -37.64 4.14
C LYS A 107 -0.86 -36.62 3.45
N THR A 108 -0.76 -36.57 2.13
CA THR A 108 -1.59 -35.70 1.28
C THR A 108 -3.07 -36.08 1.37
N ILE A 109 -3.92 -35.09 1.63
CA ILE A 109 -5.37 -35.15 1.43
C ILE A 109 -5.66 -34.65 0.03
N ALA A 110 -6.03 -35.55 -0.90
CA ALA A 110 -6.26 -35.22 -2.29
C ALA A 110 -7.75 -35.01 -2.59
N MET A 111 -8.12 -33.78 -2.96
CA MET A 111 -9.47 -33.44 -3.35
C MET A 111 -9.56 -33.31 -4.88
N THR A 112 -10.25 -34.25 -5.53
CA THR A 112 -10.30 -34.31 -7.00
C THR A 112 -11.59 -33.77 -7.62
N LYS A 113 -12.63 -33.58 -6.80
CA LYS A 113 -13.97 -33.09 -7.17
C LYS A 113 -14.77 -32.76 -5.90
N GLY A 114 -15.88 -32.07 -6.07
CA GLY A 114 -16.83 -31.75 -4.99
C GLY A 114 -16.75 -30.29 -4.54
N ASP A 115 -17.71 -29.92 -3.71
CA ASP A 115 -17.82 -28.61 -3.04
C ASP A 115 -17.91 -28.89 -1.54
N ILE A 116 -16.80 -28.69 -0.85
CA ILE A 116 -16.60 -29.09 0.55
C ILE A 116 -16.42 -27.84 1.41
N THR A 117 -17.18 -27.75 2.48
CA THR A 117 -16.90 -26.85 3.61
C THR A 117 -16.19 -27.61 4.71
N LEU A 118 -14.98 -27.20 5.03
CA LEU A 118 -14.18 -27.68 6.14
C LEU A 118 -14.21 -26.66 7.28
N ASP A 119 -15.04 -26.94 8.28
CA ASP A 119 -15.12 -26.19 9.52
C ASP A 119 -14.05 -26.67 10.50
N LEU A 120 -13.04 -25.84 10.75
CA LEU A 120 -11.96 -26.16 11.68
C LEU A 120 -12.42 -26.18 13.14
N ASN A 121 -13.57 -25.59 13.46
CA ASN A 121 -14.20 -25.68 14.79
C ASN A 121 -13.23 -25.34 15.95
N GLY A 122 -12.39 -24.32 15.74
CA GLY A 122 -11.35 -23.89 16.68
C GLY A 122 -10.23 -24.89 16.93
N LYS A 123 -10.14 -25.98 16.16
CA LYS A 123 -9.14 -27.04 16.29
C LYS A 123 -7.89 -26.78 15.46
N THR A 124 -6.85 -27.54 15.76
CA THR A 124 -5.56 -27.50 15.06
C THR A 124 -5.41 -28.67 14.10
N VAL A 125 -5.08 -28.37 12.85
CA VAL A 125 -4.61 -29.35 11.86
C VAL A 125 -3.13 -29.09 11.60
N THR A 126 -2.28 -29.98 12.09
CA THR A 126 -0.82 -29.86 11.96
C THR A 126 -0.31 -30.67 10.77
N PHE A 127 0.53 -30.07 9.94
CA PHE A 127 1.09 -30.65 8.72
C PHE A 127 2.53 -31.11 8.98
N ASP A 128 2.79 -32.38 8.74
CA ASP A 128 4.10 -33.02 8.88
C ASP A 128 4.36 -33.97 7.70
N GLY A 129 5.58 -34.51 7.56
CA GLY A 129 5.89 -35.50 6.53
C GLY A 129 5.48 -35.04 5.13
N ALA A 130 4.58 -35.76 4.47
CA ALA A 130 4.03 -35.42 3.15
C ALA A 130 2.62 -34.77 3.23
N GLY A 131 2.22 -34.32 4.42
CA GLY A 131 0.94 -33.69 4.68
C GLY A 131 0.77 -32.38 3.93
N ILE A 132 -0.29 -32.30 3.13
CA ILE A 132 -0.82 -31.12 2.44
C ILE A 132 -2.30 -31.36 2.12
N ILE A 133 -3.07 -30.30 1.86
CA ILE A 133 -4.38 -30.38 1.21
C ILE A 133 -4.20 -29.99 -0.27
N ASP A 134 -4.45 -30.92 -1.19
CA ASP A 134 -4.13 -30.79 -2.61
C ASP A 134 -5.41 -30.87 -3.45
N LEU A 135 -5.77 -29.78 -4.11
CA LEU A 135 -6.98 -29.63 -4.90
C LEU A 135 -6.67 -29.80 -6.38
N TYR A 136 -7.53 -30.55 -7.08
CA TYR A 136 -7.41 -30.83 -8.51
C TYR A 136 -8.71 -30.53 -9.25
N ASN A 137 -8.58 -30.37 -10.57
CA ASN A 137 -9.71 -30.24 -11.50
C ASN A 137 -10.67 -29.12 -11.05
N ALA A 138 -11.96 -29.41 -10.85
CA ALA A 138 -12.97 -28.46 -10.44
C ALA A 138 -13.36 -28.61 -8.95
N ALA A 139 -12.44 -29.09 -8.10
CA ALA A 139 -12.66 -29.16 -6.66
C ALA A 139 -12.83 -27.75 -6.05
N GLN A 140 -13.80 -27.60 -5.14
CA GLN A 140 -14.06 -26.36 -4.41
C GLN A 140 -13.97 -26.63 -2.89
N LEU A 141 -13.08 -25.93 -2.20
CA LEU A 141 -12.92 -26.03 -0.75
C LEU A 141 -13.20 -24.68 -0.10
N THR A 142 -14.07 -24.65 0.90
CA THR A 142 -14.22 -23.52 1.82
C THR A 142 -13.68 -23.92 3.19
N VAL A 143 -12.78 -23.12 3.77
CA VAL A 143 -12.22 -23.33 5.11
C VAL A 143 -12.73 -22.24 6.05
N THR A 144 -13.30 -22.63 7.19
CA THR A 144 -13.91 -21.71 8.17
C THR A 144 -13.74 -22.24 9.60
N GLY A 145 -14.42 -21.64 10.59
CA GLY A 145 -14.46 -22.18 11.95
C GLY A 145 -13.37 -21.71 12.91
N ASN A 146 -12.55 -20.72 12.54
CA ASN A 146 -11.53 -20.07 13.37
C ASN A 146 -10.53 -21.03 14.04
N GLY A 147 -10.16 -22.11 13.35
CA GLY A 147 -9.09 -23.00 13.81
C GLY A 147 -7.70 -22.60 13.32
N LYS A 148 -6.74 -23.47 13.59
CA LYS A 148 -5.33 -23.30 13.22
C LYS A 148 -4.90 -24.39 12.24
N MET A 149 -4.18 -24.02 11.20
CA MET A 149 -3.42 -24.92 10.35
C MET A 149 -1.94 -24.56 10.45
N ASP A 150 -1.11 -25.44 10.98
CA ASP A 150 0.31 -25.16 11.15
C ASP A 150 1.22 -26.27 10.63
N THR A 151 2.44 -25.91 10.27
CA THR A 151 3.43 -26.85 9.73
C THR A 151 4.49 -27.15 10.80
N LEU A 152 4.93 -28.41 10.90
CA LEU A 152 6.16 -28.75 11.63
C LEU A 152 7.39 -28.63 10.73
N MET A 153 8.54 -28.28 11.30
CA MET A 153 9.82 -28.23 10.56
C MET A 153 10.27 -29.58 10.00
N THR A 154 9.64 -30.68 10.42
CA THR A 154 9.82 -32.03 9.87
C THR A 154 8.99 -32.28 8.59
N SER A 155 8.12 -31.35 8.20
CA SER A 155 7.41 -31.39 6.92
C SER A 155 8.37 -31.37 5.74
N LYS A 156 8.09 -32.19 4.74
CA LYS A 156 8.88 -32.33 3.51
C LYS A 156 8.38 -31.43 2.38
N ILE A 157 7.20 -30.83 2.54
CA ILE A 157 6.55 -30.03 1.48
C ILE A 157 6.52 -28.55 1.86
N GLY A 158 6.22 -28.23 3.12
CA GLY A 158 6.15 -26.83 3.58
C GLY A 158 4.94 -26.04 3.07
N TYR A 159 3.98 -26.70 2.41
CA TYR A 159 2.74 -26.10 1.92
C TYR A 159 1.54 -26.47 2.81
N LEU A 160 0.55 -25.59 2.93
CA LEU A 160 -0.75 -25.95 3.52
C LEU A 160 -1.72 -26.39 2.40
N PHE A 161 -1.84 -25.57 1.37
CA PHE A 161 -2.71 -25.80 0.21
C PHE A 161 -1.95 -25.75 -1.10
N ARG A 162 -2.26 -26.68 -2.01
CA ARG A 162 -1.87 -26.60 -3.42
C ARG A 162 -3.10 -26.77 -4.29
N LEU A 163 -3.26 -25.89 -5.28
CA LEU A 163 -4.40 -25.87 -6.18
C LEU A 163 -3.96 -26.08 -7.62
N ARG A 164 -4.72 -26.89 -8.38
CA ARG A 164 -4.44 -27.25 -9.77
C ARG A 164 -5.71 -27.33 -10.59
N GLY A 165 -5.59 -27.13 -11.90
CA GLY A 165 -6.74 -27.19 -12.81
C GLY A 165 -7.58 -25.93 -12.66
N THR A 166 -8.88 -26.07 -12.42
CA THR A 166 -9.83 -24.97 -12.20
C THR A 166 -10.36 -24.97 -10.76
N SER A 167 -9.55 -25.44 -9.81
CA SER A 167 -9.98 -25.63 -8.44
C SER A 167 -10.10 -24.29 -7.72
N VAL A 168 -11.00 -24.22 -6.74
CA VAL A 168 -11.23 -23.01 -5.95
C VAL A 168 -11.01 -23.28 -4.47
N LEU A 169 -10.21 -22.45 -3.81
CA LEU A 169 -10.11 -22.38 -2.36
C LEU A 169 -10.77 -21.08 -1.89
N THR A 170 -11.58 -21.16 -0.85
CA THR A 170 -12.09 -19.99 -0.13
C THR A 170 -11.70 -20.11 1.33
N ILE A 171 -10.92 -19.16 1.84
CA ILE A 171 -10.60 -19.05 3.27
C ILE A 171 -11.48 -17.96 3.86
N GLU A 172 -12.29 -18.31 4.86
CA GLU A 172 -13.17 -17.35 5.53
C GLU A 172 -12.55 -16.72 6.77
N ASN A 173 -11.65 -17.44 7.44
CA ASN A 173 -10.97 -17.05 8.69
C ASN A 173 -9.97 -18.15 9.12
N GLY A 174 -9.30 -17.95 10.26
CA GLY A 174 -8.39 -18.92 10.88
C GLY A 174 -6.94 -18.43 10.99
N THR A 175 -6.05 -19.29 11.49
CA THR A 175 -4.60 -19.03 11.58
C THR A 175 -3.83 -20.05 10.75
N TYR A 176 -2.97 -19.58 9.85
CA TYR A 176 -2.27 -20.39 8.84
C TYR A 176 -0.76 -20.16 8.95
N ILE A 177 -0.03 -21.14 9.48
CA ILE A 177 1.41 -21.10 9.67
C ILE A 177 2.05 -22.13 8.73
N CYS A 178 2.51 -21.66 7.58
CA CYS A 178 3.13 -22.53 6.58
C CYS A 178 4.62 -22.73 6.83
N GLY A 179 5.21 -23.78 6.26
CA GLY A 179 6.67 -23.91 6.23
C GLY A 179 7.29 -22.81 5.37
N LEU A 180 6.83 -22.72 4.11
CA LEU A 180 7.25 -21.69 3.15
C LEU A 180 6.06 -20.99 2.47
N THR A 181 5.06 -21.76 2.03
CA THR A 181 3.91 -21.24 1.27
C THR A 181 2.59 -21.72 1.85
N ALA A 182 1.68 -20.82 2.19
CA ALA A 182 0.35 -21.20 2.66
C ALA A 182 -0.50 -21.70 1.48
N ILE A 183 -0.50 -20.97 0.36
CA ILE A 183 -1.31 -21.28 -0.81
C ILE A 183 -0.46 -21.22 -2.08
N GLN A 184 -0.32 -22.36 -2.75
CA GLN A 184 0.34 -22.49 -4.05
C GLN A 184 -0.68 -22.69 -5.16
N LEU A 185 -0.71 -21.79 -6.15
CA LEU A 185 -1.60 -21.88 -7.31
C LEU A 185 -0.89 -22.38 -8.57
N ASP A 186 -1.60 -23.16 -9.38
CA ASP A 186 -1.19 -23.74 -10.65
C ASP A 186 -2.41 -23.83 -11.61
N GLY A 187 -2.18 -23.82 -12.92
CA GLY A 187 -3.20 -23.83 -13.96
C GLY A 187 -4.13 -22.62 -13.87
N TYR A 188 -5.44 -22.87 -13.85
CA TYR A 188 -6.51 -21.86 -13.82
C TYR A 188 -7.19 -21.80 -12.45
N SER A 189 -6.46 -22.12 -11.39
CA SER A 189 -7.02 -22.17 -10.04
C SER A 189 -7.27 -20.79 -9.45
N THR A 190 -8.21 -20.70 -8.51
CA THR A 190 -8.54 -19.47 -7.79
C THR A 190 -8.44 -19.66 -6.29
N ALA A 191 -7.83 -18.73 -5.58
CA ALA A 191 -7.93 -18.64 -4.12
C ALA A 191 -8.58 -17.33 -3.70
N ASN A 192 -9.69 -17.43 -2.96
CA ASN A 192 -10.39 -16.31 -2.35
C ASN A 192 -10.03 -16.26 -0.86
N VAL A 193 -9.31 -15.23 -0.42
CA VAL A 193 -8.91 -15.06 0.98
C VAL A 193 -9.73 -13.92 1.57
N LYS A 194 -10.73 -14.26 2.37
CA LYS A 194 -11.65 -13.28 2.97
C LYS A 194 -11.13 -12.70 4.28
N ASP A 195 -10.45 -13.52 5.08
CA ASP A 195 -9.85 -13.15 6.36
C ASP A 195 -8.85 -14.24 6.81
N GLY A 196 -8.18 -14.03 7.94
CA GLY A 196 -7.27 -14.96 8.60
C GLY A 196 -5.88 -14.38 8.84
N THR A 197 -5.10 -15.04 9.69
CA THR A 197 -3.70 -14.66 9.95
C THR A 197 -2.76 -15.64 9.27
N PHE A 198 -1.83 -15.13 8.47
CA PHE A 198 -0.89 -15.91 7.68
C PHE A 198 0.55 -15.58 8.04
N SER A 199 1.37 -16.61 8.24
CA SER A 199 2.81 -16.49 8.45
C SER A 199 3.55 -17.69 7.87
N ALA A 200 4.86 -17.56 7.68
CA ALA A 200 5.73 -18.66 7.33
C ALA A 200 6.85 -18.85 8.35
N LEU A 201 7.27 -20.10 8.54
CA LEU A 201 8.39 -20.45 9.42
C LEU A 201 9.74 -20.11 8.81
N GLU A 202 9.84 -20.12 7.48
CA GLU A 202 11.08 -19.88 6.75
C GLU A 202 10.90 -18.83 5.65
N THR A 203 12.02 -18.24 5.25
CA THR A 203 12.12 -17.39 4.06
C THR A 203 12.88 -18.12 2.96
N TRP A 204 12.63 -17.73 1.72
CA TRP A 204 13.46 -18.14 0.58
C TRP A 204 13.92 -16.90 -0.16
N ASP A 205 15.22 -16.80 -0.41
CA ASP A 205 15.84 -15.62 -1.03
C ASP A 205 15.52 -14.32 -0.26
N ASN A 206 15.63 -14.39 1.07
CA ASN A 206 15.34 -13.31 2.04
C ASN A 206 13.91 -12.73 1.96
N ARG A 207 12.95 -13.52 1.46
CA ARG A 207 11.55 -13.08 1.29
C ARG A 207 10.59 -14.17 1.74
N TYR A 208 9.40 -13.76 2.15
CA TYR A 208 8.30 -14.67 2.53
C TYR A 208 7.49 -15.06 1.28
N TRP A 209 7.09 -16.34 1.20
CA TRP A 209 6.40 -16.93 0.04
C TRP A 209 4.97 -17.39 0.39
N ILE A 210 4.28 -16.64 1.26
CA ILE A 210 3.00 -17.03 1.86
C ILE A 210 1.95 -17.35 0.80
N LEU A 211 1.80 -16.50 -0.23
CA LEU A 211 0.95 -16.73 -1.39
C LEU A 211 1.84 -16.80 -2.63
N ASN A 212 1.65 -17.80 -3.48
CA ASN A 212 2.49 -17.99 -4.66
C ASN A 212 1.69 -18.51 -5.86
N LYS A 213 1.94 -17.95 -7.05
CA LYS A 213 1.56 -18.56 -8.32
C LYS A 213 2.80 -19.26 -8.88
N ILE A 214 2.67 -20.47 -9.42
CA ILE A 214 3.82 -21.01 -10.16
C ILE A 214 4.00 -20.21 -11.45
N ASP A 215 5.24 -20.13 -11.94
CA ASP A 215 5.59 -19.33 -13.13
C ASP A 215 4.71 -19.66 -14.35
N ASP A 216 4.46 -20.95 -14.61
CA ASP A 216 3.64 -21.41 -15.75
C ASP A 216 2.15 -21.00 -15.64
N ALA A 217 1.70 -20.61 -14.45
CA ALA A 217 0.31 -20.27 -14.14
C ALA A 217 0.12 -18.77 -13.81
N ARG A 218 1.15 -17.94 -13.95
CA ARG A 218 1.14 -16.52 -13.56
C ARG A 218 -0.05 -15.74 -14.11
N ASP A 219 -0.35 -15.96 -15.40
CA ASP A 219 -1.40 -15.24 -16.13
C ASP A 219 -2.79 -15.89 -16.01
N THR A 220 -2.89 -17.10 -15.45
CA THR A 220 -4.12 -17.90 -15.42
C THR A 220 -4.65 -18.16 -14.03
N ALA A 221 -3.77 -18.25 -13.03
CA ALA A 221 -4.13 -18.41 -11.64
C ALA A 221 -4.48 -17.06 -11.00
N VAL A 222 -5.49 -17.06 -10.11
CA VAL A 222 -6.04 -15.84 -9.53
C VAL A 222 -6.05 -15.91 -8.01
N PHE A 223 -5.49 -14.89 -7.37
CA PHE A 223 -5.77 -14.58 -5.98
C PHE A 223 -6.82 -13.46 -5.92
N ASN A 224 -7.81 -13.61 -5.03
CA ASN A 224 -8.75 -12.58 -4.65
C ASN A 224 -8.65 -12.38 -3.14
N VAL A 225 -7.76 -11.50 -2.70
CA VAL A 225 -7.57 -11.19 -1.27
C VAL A 225 -8.45 -9.99 -0.90
N THR A 226 -9.42 -10.21 -0.01
CA THR A 226 -10.37 -9.20 0.49
C THR A 226 -10.24 -8.97 2.00
N GLY A 227 -9.28 -9.61 2.65
CA GLY A 227 -9.02 -9.43 4.08
C GLY A 227 -7.89 -10.33 4.58
N GLY A 228 -7.57 -10.17 5.87
CA GLY A 228 -6.55 -10.96 6.56
C GLY A 228 -5.30 -10.15 6.95
N ALA A 229 -4.47 -10.80 7.75
CA ALA A 229 -3.21 -10.29 8.27
C ALA A 229 -2.05 -11.18 7.82
N PHE A 230 -1.04 -10.61 7.18
CA PHE A 230 0.09 -11.31 6.57
C PHE A 230 1.40 -10.86 7.19
N VAL A 231 2.06 -11.73 7.95
CA VAL A 231 3.30 -11.38 8.67
C VAL A 231 4.48 -11.39 7.71
N GLY A 232 5.12 -10.23 7.51
CA GLY A 232 6.30 -10.05 6.67
C GLY A 232 6.06 -10.16 5.16
N TYR A 233 4.80 -10.22 4.71
CA TYR A 233 4.45 -10.45 3.31
C TYR A 233 3.40 -9.44 2.85
N ASP A 234 3.71 -8.66 1.82
CA ASP A 234 2.81 -7.68 1.21
C ASP A 234 2.01 -8.32 0.07
N PRO A 235 0.71 -8.65 0.26
CA PRO A 235 -0.12 -9.21 -0.81
C PRO A 235 -0.48 -8.17 -1.89
N SER A 236 -0.32 -6.87 -1.64
CA SER A 236 -0.62 -5.81 -2.60
C SER A 236 0.51 -5.52 -3.58
N ASN A 237 1.70 -6.02 -3.26
CA ASN A 237 2.92 -5.90 -4.05
C ASN A 237 3.79 -7.17 -3.87
N SER A 238 3.20 -8.33 -4.19
CA SER A 238 3.79 -9.64 -3.97
C SER A 238 5.10 -9.79 -4.74
N GLN A 239 6.18 -10.07 -3.99
CA GLN A 239 7.50 -10.29 -4.56
C GLN A 239 7.76 -11.75 -4.97
N THR A 240 6.77 -12.63 -4.82
CA THR A 240 6.86 -14.01 -5.33
C THR A 240 6.75 -14.04 -6.85
N GLU A 241 6.18 -12.99 -7.44
CA GLU A 241 6.03 -12.83 -8.88
C GLU A 241 7.12 -11.91 -9.45
N SER A 242 7.43 -12.06 -10.73
CA SER A 242 8.36 -11.18 -11.45
C SER A 242 7.81 -10.80 -12.82
N PRO A 243 7.33 -9.57 -13.05
CA PRO A 243 7.30 -8.43 -12.11
C PRO A 243 6.40 -8.69 -10.89
N TYR A 244 6.55 -7.86 -9.85
CA TYR A 244 5.70 -7.93 -8.65
C TYR A 244 4.22 -7.78 -9.03
N ASP A 245 3.34 -8.45 -8.28
CA ASP A 245 1.91 -8.55 -8.60
C ASP A 245 1.03 -8.10 -7.42
N ASN A 246 -0.17 -7.61 -7.72
CA ASN A 246 -1.16 -7.24 -6.71
C ASN A 246 -2.20 -8.36 -6.61
N PHE A 247 -2.26 -9.03 -5.45
CA PHE A 247 -3.21 -10.12 -5.18
C PHE A 247 -4.52 -9.64 -4.53
N LEU A 248 -4.65 -8.34 -4.25
CA LEU A 248 -5.88 -7.78 -3.69
C LEU A 248 -6.98 -7.73 -4.74
N ALA A 249 -8.21 -7.95 -4.28
CA ALA A 249 -9.38 -7.68 -5.10
C ALA A 249 -9.59 -6.16 -5.30
N GLU A 250 -10.32 -5.79 -6.35
CA GLU A 250 -10.71 -4.39 -6.58
C GLU A 250 -11.49 -3.81 -5.38
N GLY A 251 -11.17 -2.57 -5.01
CA GLY A 251 -11.76 -1.89 -3.84
C GLY A 251 -11.16 -2.31 -2.50
N TYR A 252 -10.07 -3.09 -2.50
CA TYR A 252 -9.31 -3.46 -1.31
C TYR A 252 -7.88 -2.91 -1.36
N VAL A 253 -7.40 -2.54 -0.20
CA VAL A 253 -6.08 -1.93 0.03
C VAL A 253 -5.37 -2.62 1.19
N CYS A 254 -4.08 -2.35 1.32
CA CYS A 254 -3.24 -2.91 2.37
C CYS A 254 -2.54 -1.81 3.17
N TYR A 255 -2.49 -1.96 4.50
CA TYR A 255 -1.63 -1.14 5.37
C TYR A 255 -0.69 -2.03 6.18
N GLU A 256 0.48 -1.51 6.53
CA GLU A 256 1.47 -2.21 7.34
C GLU A 256 1.50 -1.66 8.76
N GLU A 257 1.56 -2.56 9.75
CA GLU A 257 1.74 -2.24 11.15
C GLU A 257 2.57 -3.34 11.82
N GLU A 258 3.71 -2.96 12.43
CA GLU A 258 4.60 -3.86 13.18
C GLU A 258 5.08 -5.11 12.41
N GLY A 259 5.36 -4.95 11.12
CA GLY A 259 5.80 -6.00 10.20
C GLY A 259 4.67 -6.87 9.67
N THR A 260 3.40 -6.52 9.91
CA THR A 260 2.23 -7.25 9.44
C THR A 260 1.42 -6.39 8.47
N TYR A 261 1.07 -6.99 7.34
CA TYR A 261 0.26 -6.37 6.28
C TYR A 261 -1.20 -6.77 6.44
N TYR A 262 -2.08 -5.78 6.57
CA TYR A 262 -3.51 -5.96 6.79
C TYR A 262 -4.30 -5.54 5.57
N VAL A 263 -5.12 -6.44 5.04
CA VAL A 263 -6.00 -6.16 3.91
C VAL A 263 -7.38 -5.76 4.42
N ILE A 264 -7.91 -4.65 3.90
CA ILE A 264 -9.24 -4.11 4.22
C ILE A 264 -9.84 -3.43 2.99
N SER A 265 -11.15 -3.15 3.01
CA SER A 265 -11.76 -2.33 1.95
C SER A 265 -11.27 -0.88 2.00
N GLU A 266 -11.32 -0.17 0.87
CA GLU A 266 -11.02 1.26 0.80
C GLU A 266 -11.88 2.08 1.78
N GLU A 267 -13.17 1.74 1.91
CA GLU A 267 -14.08 2.40 2.86
C GLU A 267 -13.58 2.26 4.30
N ALA A 268 -13.20 1.04 4.72
CA ALA A 268 -12.67 0.80 6.05
C ALA A 268 -11.29 1.46 6.27
N ALA A 269 -10.48 1.60 5.21
CA ALA A 269 -9.21 2.30 5.27
C ALA A 269 -9.41 3.80 5.53
N ILE A 270 -10.36 4.42 4.82
CA ILE A 270 -10.73 5.82 5.00
C ILE A 270 -11.25 6.06 6.42
N GLU A 271 -12.13 5.20 6.94
CA GLU A 271 -12.65 5.28 8.32
C GLU A 271 -11.53 5.21 9.37
N LYS A 272 -10.46 4.45 9.09
CA LYS A 272 -9.27 4.35 9.94
C LYS A 272 -8.24 5.47 9.71
N GLY A 273 -8.47 6.36 8.75
CA GLY A 273 -7.55 7.47 8.41
C GLY A 273 -6.40 7.11 7.46
N TYR A 274 -6.41 5.92 6.87
CA TYR A 274 -5.46 5.52 5.82
C TYR A 274 -5.96 6.02 4.46
N VAL A 275 -5.61 7.25 4.12
CA VAL A 275 -6.15 7.93 2.93
C VAL A 275 -5.12 8.19 1.83
N ILE A 276 -3.84 7.96 2.08
CA ILE A 276 -2.73 8.24 1.14
C ILE A 276 -2.29 6.93 0.50
N THR A 277 -2.06 6.88 -0.81
CA THR A 277 -1.80 5.63 -1.54
C THR A 277 -0.45 5.59 -2.24
N ILE A 278 0.15 4.40 -2.31
CA ILE A 278 1.16 4.01 -3.30
C ILE A 278 0.70 2.68 -3.89
N GLY A 279 0.15 2.71 -5.11
CA GLY A 279 -0.58 1.56 -5.64
C GLY A 279 -1.74 1.19 -4.70
N ALA A 280 -1.80 -0.08 -4.29
CA ALA A 280 -2.80 -0.58 -3.34
C ALA A 280 -2.35 -0.53 -1.86
N ASN A 281 -1.13 -0.08 -1.58
CA ASN A 281 -0.68 0.19 -0.22
C ASN A 281 -1.18 1.57 0.24
N VAL A 282 -1.65 1.66 1.48
CA VAL A 282 -2.20 2.88 2.08
C VAL A 282 -1.48 3.31 3.36
N PHE A 283 -1.43 4.62 3.56
CA PHE A 283 -0.72 5.29 4.65
C PHE A 283 -1.63 6.30 5.33
N ALA A 284 -1.46 6.44 6.65
CA ALA A 284 -2.13 7.48 7.43
C ALA A 284 -1.44 8.85 7.32
N LYS A 285 -0.14 8.88 6.97
CA LYS A 285 0.66 10.12 6.89
C LYS A 285 1.43 10.20 5.59
N LEU A 286 1.50 11.42 5.05
CA LEU A 286 2.23 11.67 3.80
C LEU A 286 3.74 11.44 3.96
N ALA A 287 4.29 11.74 5.14
CA ALA A 287 5.68 11.45 5.44
C ALA A 287 6.02 9.96 5.35
N ASP A 288 5.10 9.08 5.80
CA ASP A 288 5.32 7.63 5.78
C ASP A 288 5.28 7.10 4.33
N ALA A 289 4.35 7.60 3.50
CA ALA A 289 4.31 7.28 2.08
C ALA A 289 5.58 7.75 1.34
N VAL A 290 6.04 8.99 1.60
CA VAL A 290 7.29 9.51 1.01
C VAL A 290 8.50 8.69 1.43
N ASN A 291 8.56 8.23 2.68
CA ASN A 291 9.64 7.36 3.17
C ASN A 291 9.59 5.96 2.56
N ALA A 292 8.39 5.45 2.25
CA ALA A 292 8.19 4.15 1.61
C ALA A 292 8.55 4.15 0.11
N ALA A 293 8.55 5.31 -0.54
CA ALA A 293 8.91 5.43 -1.96
C ALA A 293 10.35 4.91 -2.19
N PRO A 294 10.57 3.93 -3.10
CA PRO A 294 11.89 3.36 -3.35
C PRO A 294 12.93 4.36 -3.89
N ALA A 295 14.21 4.07 -3.60
CA ALA A 295 15.33 4.86 -4.06
C ALA A 295 15.41 4.87 -5.59
N ASN A 296 15.70 6.02 -6.19
CA ASN A 296 15.97 6.16 -7.63
C ASN A 296 14.83 5.69 -8.55
N THR A 297 13.62 5.53 -8.01
CA THR A 297 12.44 5.10 -8.75
C THR A 297 11.35 6.14 -8.56
N GLU A 298 10.81 6.65 -9.66
CA GLU A 298 9.66 7.56 -9.59
C GLU A 298 8.46 6.82 -9.00
N THR A 299 7.90 7.36 -7.93
CA THR A 299 6.77 6.76 -7.21
C THR A 299 5.57 7.70 -7.25
N ALA A 300 4.43 7.21 -7.73
CA ALA A 300 3.16 7.93 -7.68
C ALA A 300 2.55 7.81 -6.28
N ILE A 301 2.20 8.96 -5.69
CA ILE A 301 1.47 9.07 -4.43
C ILE A 301 0.12 9.71 -4.72
N GLY A 302 -0.96 9.07 -4.30
CA GLY A 302 -2.33 9.54 -4.48
C GLY A 302 -3.11 9.57 -3.17
N PHE A 303 -4.42 9.79 -3.29
CA PHE A 303 -5.35 9.79 -2.16
C PHE A 303 -6.64 9.05 -2.50
N LEU A 304 -7.18 8.29 -1.55
CA LEU A 304 -8.49 7.62 -1.67
C LEU A 304 -9.68 8.59 -1.57
N VAL A 305 -9.42 9.81 -1.09
CA VAL A 305 -10.43 10.87 -0.91
C VAL A 305 -10.17 12.03 -1.87
N SER A 306 -11.18 12.87 -2.07
CA SER A 306 -11.09 14.08 -2.88
C SER A 306 -11.79 15.25 -2.18
N GLY A 307 -11.31 16.47 -2.39
CA GLY A 307 -11.91 17.70 -1.84
C GLY A 307 -12.00 17.74 -0.31
N THR A 308 -11.17 16.96 0.37
CA THR A 308 -11.21 16.76 1.83
C THR A 308 -10.05 17.47 2.52
N GLU A 309 -10.25 17.93 3.76
CA GLU A 309 -9.18 18.43 4.62
C GLU A 309 -8.44 17.27 5.29
N ILE A 310 -7.11 17.26 5.14
CA ILE A 310 -6.22 16.22 5.64
C ILE A 310 -5.19 16.89 6.55
N GLU A 311 -5.19 16.50 7.81
CA GLU A 311 -4.22 16.95 8.79
C GLU A 311 -2.95 16.11 8.69
N GLY A 312 -1.78 16.74 8.61
CA GLY A 312 -0.52 16.02 8.55
C GLY A 312 0.65 16.79 9.14
N CYS A 313 1.79 16.14 9.30
CA CYS A 313 3.01 16.77 9.78
C CYS A 313 3.82 17.37 8.61
N GLY A 314 4.94 18.01 8.94
CA GLY A 314 5.92 18.35 7.91
C GLY A 314 6.52 17.10 7.25
N VAL A 315 7.02 17.25 6.03
CA VAL A 315 7.54 16.12 5.22
C VAL A 315 8.94 16.43 4.70
N GLN A 316 9.88 15.51 4.95
CA GLN A 316 11.23 15.59 4.43
C GLN A 316 11.37 14.63 3.23
N PHE A 317 11.90 15.15 2.12
CA PHE A 317 12.30 14.34 0.98
C PHE A 317 13.80 14.18 1.04
N LEU A 318 14.26 12.94 1.20
CA LEU A 318 15.68 12.61 1.14
C LEU A 318 16.22 12.77 -0.29
N ALA A 319 17.54 12.67 -0.44
CA ALA A 319 18.11 12.42 -1.75
C ALA A 319 17.44 11.19 -2.40
N ASP A 320 17.48 11.10 -3.74
CA ASP A 320 17.03 9.92 -4.51
C ASP A 320 15.56 9.48 -4.31
N ARG A 321 14.74 10.23 -3.56
CA ARG A 321 13.30 10.04 -3.44
C ARG A 321 12.56 10.81 -4.52
N ASN A 322 12.33 10.17 -5.66
CA ASN A 322 11.59 10.77 -6.76
C ASN A 322 10.10 10.46 -6.61
N VAL A 323 9.25 11.49 -6.48
CA VAL A 323 7.81 11.27 -6.31
C VAL A 323 6.98 12.22 -7.16
N VAL A 324 5.80 11.73 -7.54
CA VAL A 324 4.72 12.51 -8.13
C VAL A 324 3.53 12.41 -7.19
N ILE A 325 3.16 13.51 -6.55
CA ILE A 325 2.05 13.58 -5.60
C ILE A 325 0.87 14.27 -6.29
N ASP A 326 -0.22 13.52 -6.49
CA ASP A 326 -1.50 14.07 -6.90
C ASP A 326 -2.40 14.20 -5.66
N PHE A 327 -2.64 15.43 -5.21
CA PHE A 327 -3.47 15.68 -4.03
C PHE A 327 -4.97 15.48 -4.29
N ASN A 328 -5.39 15.22 -5.53
CA ASN A 328 -6.78 14.90 -5.88
C ASN A 328 -7.82 15.93 -5.37
N GLY A 329 -7.47 17.21 -5.41
CA GLY A 329 -8.26 18.34 -4.93
C GLY A 329 -8.31 18.49 -3.40
N ASN A 330 -7.59 17.67 -2.64
CA ASN A 330 -7.59 17.75 -1.17
C ASN A 330 -6.82 18.97 -0.65
N ILE A 331 -7.09 19.31 0.60
CA ILE A 331 -6.40 20.35 1.37
C ILE A 331 -5.49 19.65 2.39
N TYR A 332 -4.18 19.81 2.28
CA TYR A 332 -3.22 19.33 3.26
C TYR A 332 -2.84 20.43 4.25
N ASN A 333 -3.26 20.26 5.51
CA ASN A 333 -2.96 21.17 6.61
C ASN A 333 -1.69 20.70 7.34
N VAL A 334 -0.60 21.44 7.14
CA VAL A 334 0.69 21.16 7.78
C VAL A 334 0.67 21.57 9.25
N ASN A 335 0.86 20.61 10.14
CA ASN A 335 0.93 20.74 11.59
C ASN A 335 2.26 20.23 12.15
N ASN A 336 2.36 20.21 13.47
CA ASN A 336 3.51 19.64 14.17
C ASN A 336 3.55 18.10 14.05
N PRO A 337 4.75 17.50 14.08
CA PRO A 337 6.05 18.17 14.00
C PRO A 337 6.32 18.74 12.61
N THR A 338 6.92 19.93 12.57
CA THR A 338 7.58 20.45 11.37
C THR A 338 8.89 19.71 11.11
N VAL A 339 9.51 19.91 9.95
CA VAL A 339 10.77 19.26 9.55
C VAL A 339 11.90 20.28 9.36
N GLY A 340 13.13 19.81 9.34
CA GLY A 340 14.32 20.66 9.14
C GLY A 340 15.59 20.02 9.68
N SER A 341 16.67 20.79 9.70
CA SER A 341 17.90 20.36 10.38
C SER A 341 17.68 20.28 11.89
N ALA A 342 18.38 19.35 12.54
CA ALA A 342 18.27 19.09 13.97
C ALA A 342 18.32 20.39 14.81
N GLY A 343 17.27 20.64 15.58
CA GLY A 343 17.13 21.83 16.45
C GLY A 343 16.57 23.08 15.75
N THR A 344 16.21 23.00 14.47
CA THR A 344 15.65 24.11 13.67
C THR A 344 14.47 23.65 12.79
N GLU A 345 13.77 22.60 13.20
CA GLU A 345 12.68 21.97 12.46
C GLU A 345 11.48 22.90 12.36
N THR A 346 11.50 23.78 11.36
CA THR A 346 10.55 24.90 11.18
C THR A 346 10.00 24.95 9.76
N ASN A 347 10.20 23.90 8.98
CA ASN A 347 9.74 23.81 7.60
C ASN A 347 8.49 22.95 7.52
N GLY A 348 7.55 23.31 6.64
CA GLY A 348 6.47 22.40 6.27
C GLY A 348 6.98 21.25 5.41
N PHE A 349 7.85 21.55 4.46
CA PHE A 349 8.47 20.59 3.57
C PHE A 349 9.95 20.90 3.44
N GLN A 350 10.81 19.89 3.62
CA GLN A 350 12.24 20.01 3.38
C GLN A 350 12.64 19.08 2.23
N LEU A 351 13.04 19.66 1.10
CA LEU A 351 13.32 18.89 -0.12
C LEU A 351 14.83 18.86 -0.35
N LEU A 352 15.49 17.77 0.05
CA LEU A 352 16.94 17.64 -0.05
C LEU A 352 17.40 17.41 -1.50
N LYS A 353 18.63 17.85 -1.78
CA LYS A 353 19.26 17.75 -3.10
C LYS A 353 19.30 16.30 -3.58
N GLY A 354 19.05 16.10 -4.88
CA GLY A 354 19.11 14.79 -5.54
C GLY A 354 17.77 14.07 -5.68
N SER A 355 16.65 14.71 -5.31
CA SER A 355 15.29 14.24 -5.59
C SER A 355 14.62 15.06 -6.71
N THR A 356 13.66 14.45 -7.39
CA THR A 356 12.70 15.12 -8.28
C THR A 356 11.31 14.96 -7.70
N VAL A 357 10.64 16.08 -7.41
CA VAL A 357 9.32 16.08 -6.78
C VAL A 357 8.35 16.85 -7.66
N VAL A 358 7.22 16.23 -7.97
CA VAL A 358 6.08 16.88 -8.61
C VAL A 358 4.93 16.88 -7.62
N MET A 359 4.28 18.02 -7.42
CA MET A 359 3.05 18.13 -6.63
C MET A 359 1.96 18.79 -7.46
N LYS A 360 0.79 18.17 -7.51
CA LYS A 360 -0.32 18.67 -8.32
C LYS A 360 -1.69 18.54 -7.68
N ASN A 361 -2.63 19.34 -8.20
CA ASN A 361 -4.07 19.28 -7.92
C ASN A 361 -4.40 19.32 -6.42
N GLY A 362 -3.91 20.31 -5.68
CA GLY A 362 -4.12 20.33 -4.23
C GLY A 362 -4.00 21.70 -3.62
N THR A 363 -4.48 21.82 -2.39
CA THR A 363 -4.21 22.99 -1.56
C THR A 363 -3.29 22.60 -0.42
N ILE A 364 -2.30 23.42 -0.10
CA ILE A 364 -1.47 23.27 1.08
C ILE A 364 -1.61 24.52 1.93
N LYS A 365 -1.92 24.30 3.21
CA LYS A 365 -2.03 25.33 4.26
C LYS A 365 -1.14 24.97 5.43
N VAL A 366 -0.93 25.93 6.32
CA VAL A 366 -0.15 25.75 7.54
C VAL A 366 -1.05 25.97 8.76
N GLY A 367 -1.27 24.91 9.52
CA GLY A 367 -2.06 24.89 10.76
C GLY A 367 -1.23 25.15 12.03
N THR A 368 0.09 25.26 11.92
CA THR A 368 1.01 25.47 13.06
C THR A 368 1.81 26.77 12.98
N SER A 369 2.04 27.41 14.12
CA SER A 369 2.91 28.60 14.21
C SER A 369 4.42 28.28 14.18
N ASN A 370 4.78 27.00 14.29
CA ASN A 370 6.17 26.53 14.24
C ASN A 370 6.75 26.60 12.83
N ALA A 371 5.90 26.48 11.79
CA ALA A 371 6.33 26.58 10.42
C ALA A 371 6.69 28.05 10.08
N LYS A 372 7.93 28.26 9.68
CA LYS A 372 8.48 29.54 9.20
C LYS A 372 8.70 29.54 7.70
N ILE A 373 8.88 28.38 7.09
CA ILE A 373 9.04 28.21 5.65
C ILE A 373 8.12 27.07 5.23
N LEU A 374 7.31 27.26 4.18
CA LEU A 374 6.50 26.15 3.69
C LEU A 374 7.40 25.16 2.94
N PHE A 375 8.07 25.58 1.87
CA PHE A 375 9.03 24.75 1.13
C PHE A 375 10.45 25.26 1.31
N GLN A 376 11.29 24.51 2.02
CA GLN A 376 12.74 24.72 2.05
C GLN A 376 13.38 23.71 1.11
N LYS A 377 13.85 24.14 -0.07
CA LYS A 377 14.25 23.19 -1.12
C LYS A 377 15.63 23.38 -1.73
N TYR A 378 16.19 22.24 -2.09
CA TYR A 378 17.50 22.08 -2.73
C TYR A 378 17.47 21.12 -3.94
N ASN A 379 16.28 20.73 -4.38
CA ASN A 379 16.04 19.66 -5.35
C ASN A 379 15.43 20.20 -6.66
N THR A 380 14.95 19.31 -7.52
CA THR A 380 14.06 19.67 -8.63
C THR A 380 12.60 19.56 -8.17
N LEU A 381 11.86 20.66 -8.22
CA LEU A 381 10.45 20.75 -7.82
C LEU A 381 9.58 21.21 -9.00
N THR A 382 8.46 20.55 -9.22
CA THR A 382 7.37 21.06 -10.08
C THR A 382 6.09 21.20 -9.27
N LEU A 383 5.44 22.36 -9.40
CA LEU A 383 4.11 22.65 -8.86
C LEU A 383 3.14 22.89 -10.01
N GLU A 384 2.05 22.13 -10.06
CA GLU A 384 1.05 22.20 -11.14
C GLU A 384 -0.36 22.21 -10.56
N ASP A 385 -1.17 23.22 -10.88
CA ASP A 385 -2.53 23.37 -10.33
C ASP A 385 -2.61 23.29 -8.79
N MET A 386 -1.57 23.82 -8.12
CA MET A 386 -1.49 23.84 -6.66
C MET A 386 -1.99 25.17 -6.09
N THR A 387 -2.62 25.16 -4.91
CA THR A 387 -2.90 26.37 -4.12
C THR A 387 -2.08 26.34 -2.84
N LEU A 388 -1.14 27.27 -2.70
CA LEU A 388 -0.32 27.47 -1.52
C LEU A 388 -0.77 28.75 -0.82
N ASP A 389 -1.56 28.64 0.25
CA ASP A 389 -2.18 29.79 0.90
C ASP A 389 -1.70 30.00 2.33
N MET A 390 -0.78 30.94 2.51
CA MET A 390 -0.20 31.31 3.80
C MET A 390 -0.90 32.53 4.43
N THR A 391 -2.08 32.92 3.95
CA THR A 391 -2.85 34.05 4.50
C THR A 391 -3.11 33.84 5.99
N GLY A 392 -2.85 34.88 6.79
CA GLY A 392 -3.06 34.84 8.24
C GLY A 392 -2.03 34.03 9.04
N THR A 393 -1.01 33.48 8.40
CA THR A 393 0.07 32.72 9.07
C THR A 393 1.29 33.61 9.39
N SER A 394 2.30 33.02 10.05
CA SER A 394 3.62 33.65 10.27
C SER A 394 4.72 33.09 9.36
N VAL A 395 4.34 32.39 8.28
CA VAL A 395 5.29 31.80 7.32
C VAL A 395 5.98 32.91 6.56
N GLN A 396 7.30 32.94 6.63
CA GLN A 396 8.19 33.96 6.07
C GLN A 396 8.46 33.74 4.58
N TYR A 397 8.48 32.48 4.15
CA TYR A 397 8.69 32.08 2.76
C TYR A 397 7.71 30.97 2.39
N VAL A 398 6.92 31.16 1.34
CA VAL A 398 6.14 30.04 0.79
C VAL A 398 7.10 29.07 0.12
N ILE A 399 8.02 29.55 -0.73
CA ILE A 399 9.06 28.72 -1.35
C ILE A 399 10.43 29.38 -1.18
N SER A 400 11.27 28.81 -0.33
CA SER A 400 12.69 29.16 -0.24
C SER A 400 13.51 28.22 -1.15
N ASN A 401 13.96 28.76 -2.28
CA ASN A 401 14.74 28.11 -3.32
C ASN A 401 16.24 28.36 -3.10
N ASN A 402 16.94 27.36 -2.58
CA ASN A 402 18.38 27.48 -2.27
C ASN A 402 19.28 26.66 -3.21
N CYS A 403 18.69 25.78 -4.02
CA CYS A 403 19.39 25.02 -5.06
C CYS A 403 18.39 24.38 -6.03
N GLY A 404 18.82 24.10 -7.27
CA GLY A 404 18.07 23.32 -8.24
C GLY A 404 16.96 24.12 -8.92
N THR A 405 16.10 23.42 -9.67
CA THR A 405 15.05 24.05 -10.48
C THR A 405 13.70 23.94 -9.80
N THR A 406 12.94 25.03 -9.86
CA THR A 406 11.53 25.07 -9.45
C THR A 406 10.70 25.49 -10.64
N THR A 407 9.84 24.59 -11.12
CA THR A 407 8.92 24.85 -12.23
C THR A 407 7.51 25.06 -11.68
N ILE A 408 6.85 26.14 -12.09
CA ILE A 408 5.50 26.50 -11.65
C ILE A 408 4.60 26.59 -12.87
N LYS A 409 3.51 25.81 -12.86
CA LYS A 409 2.65 25.57 -14.02
C LYS A 409 1.17 25.68 -13.72
N GLY A 410 0.38 25.79 -14.78
CA GLY A 410 -1.08 25.71 -14.74
C GLY A 410 -1.69 26.82 -13.88
N ASN A 411 -2.84 26.52 -13.29
CA ASN A 411 -3.56 27.42 -12.40
C ASN A 411 -3.02 27.38 -10.96
N THR A 412 -1.69 27.41 -10.82
CA THR A 412 -1.04 27.41 -9.50
C THR A 412 -1.19 28.78 -8.82
N THR A 413 -1.66 28.79 -7.58
CA THR A 413 -1.81 29.97 -6.73
C THR A 413 -0.81 29.94 -5.58
N ILE A 414 -0.02 31.01 -5.42
CA ILE A 414 0.96 31.17 -4.34
C ILE A 414 0.65 32.48 -3.62
N ILE A 415 0.20 32.39 -2.37
CA ILE A 415 -0.15 33.55 -1.56
C ILE A 415 0.70 33.54 -0.29
N ALA A 416 1.63 34.50 -0.20
CA ALA A 416 2.43 34.71 0.99
C ALA A 416 1.61 35.33 2.12
N ALA A 417 2.06 35.12 3.36
CA ALA A 417 1.59 35.91 4.49
C ALA A 417 1.89 37.40 4.27
N ALA A 418 1.15 38.28 4.93
CA ALA A 418 1.27 39.73 4.73
C ALA A 418 2.72 40.23 4.96
N GLY A 419 3.30 40.85 3.92
CA GLY A 419 4.67 41.37 3.93
C GLY A 419 5.78 40.32 3.81
N GLN A 420 5.43 39.04 3.65
CA GLN A 420 6.37 37.93 3.52
C GLN A 420 6.63 37.56 2.06
N ALA A 421 7.57 36.64 1.84
CA ALA A 421 7.99 36.26 0.50
C ALA A 421 7.13 35.15 -0.08
N ALA A 422 6.67 35.34 -1.32
CA ALA A 422 6.04 34.29 -2.11
C ALA A 422 7.09 33.24 -2.49
N PHE A 423 8.23 33.70 -3.00
CA PHE A 423 9.39 32.85 -3.19
C PHE A 423 10.67 33.68 -3.15
N ASP A 424 11.79 33.02 -2.84
CA ASP A 424 13.12 33.60 -3.04
C ASP A 424 13.88 32.88 -4.17
N LEU A 425 14.99 33.47 -4.60
CA LEU A 425 16.07 32.79 -5.29
C LEU A 425 17.35 33.11 -4.51
N TYR A 426 17.83 32.16 -3.71
CA TYR A 426 18.95 32.38 -2.80
C TYR A 426 20.17 31.54 -3.16
N TYR A 427 21.21 32.18 -3.72
CA TYR A 427 22.46 31.50 -4.06
C TYR A 427 23.38 31.31 -2.86
N TRP A 428 23.65 30.05 -2.50
CA TRP A 428 24.41 29.70 -1.30
C TRP A 428 25.61 28.79 -1.58
N PRO A 429 26.60 29.23 -2.37
CA PRO A 429 27.75 28.39 -2.74
C PRO A 429 28.61 27.97 -1.54
N THR A 430 28.74 28.79 -0.50
CA THR A 430 29.56 28.45 0.68
C THR A 430 29.01 27.28 1.49
N ASN A 431 27.72 26.96 1.32
CA ASN A 431 27.06 25.84 1.99
C ASN A 431 26.88 24.61 1.07
N GLY A 432 27.62 24.54 -0.04
CA GLY A 432 27.66 23.36 -0.90
C GLY A 432 26.66 23.36 -2.05
N TYR A 433 26.12 24.52 -2.42
CA TYR A 433 25.18 24.69 -3.54
C TYR A 433 25.72 25.56 -4.69
N PRO A 434 26.92 25.27 -5.25
CA PRO A 434 27.54 26.07 -6.32
C PRO A 434 26.82 25.94 -7.69
N GLU A 435 25.91 24.98 -7.84
CA GLU A 435 25.08 24.83 -9.03
C GLU A 435 24.11 25.99 -9.24
N GLY A 436 23.66 26.63 -8.17
CA GLY A 436 22.71 27.73 -8.25
C GLY A 436 21.24 27.33 -8.21
N VAL A 437 20.38 28.30 -8.51
CA VAL A 437 18.92 28.27 -8.38
C VAL A 437 18.30 28.71 -9.69
N ASN A 438 17.31 27.96 -10.16
CA ASN A 438 16.48 28.36 -11.29
C ASN A 438 15.00 28.30 -10.87
N VAL A 439 14.25 29.35 -11.15
CA VAL A 439 12.80 29.37 -11.03
C VAL A 439 12.21 29.66 -12.41
N VAL A 440 11.35 28.76 -12.87
CA VAL A 440 10.74 28.81 -14.20
C VAL A 440 9.22 28.81 -14.05
N PHE A 441 8.57 29.81 -14.64
CA PHE A 441 7.14 29.77 -14.92
C PHE A 441 6.95 29.40 -16.39
N GLU A 442 6.19 28.33 -16.63
CA GLU A 442 5.79 27.87 -17.97
C GLU A 442 4.32 27.44 -17.91
N ASP A 443 3.56 27.71 -18.96
CA ASP A 443 2.11 27.48 -19.02
C ASP A 443 1.37 27.97 -17.76
N PHE A 444 1.84 29.09 -17.18
CA PHE A 444 1.33 29.58 -15.90
C PHE A 444 0.14 30.51 -16.12
N SER A 445 -1.01 30.16 -15.54
CA SER A 445 -2.24 30.95 -15.60
C SER A 445 -2.75 31.41 -14.23
N GLY A 446 -2.08 31.01 -13.16
CA GLY A 446 -2.53 31.26 -11.79
C GLY A 446 -2.11 32.61 -11.22
N ILE A 447 -1.88 32.66 -9.91
CA ILE A 447 -1.63 33.91 -9.17
C ILE A 447 -0.41 33.76 -8.26
N VAL A 448 0.48 34.74 -8.27
CA VAL A 448 1.52 34.90 -7.24
C VAL A 448 1.29 36.20 -6.48
N LYS A 449 1.28 36.13 -5.15
CA LYS A 449 1.15 37.29 -4.27
C LYS A 449 2.18 37.27 -3.16
N GLY A 450 2.99 38.32 -3.07
CA GLY A 450 4.01 38.49 -2.03
C GLY A 450 5.33 39.03 -2.56
N ARG A 451 6.30 39.20 -1.66
CA ARG A 451 7.65 39.64 -2.07
C ARG A 451 8.36 38.53 -2.85
N VAL A 452 9.05 38.89 -3.92
CA VAL A 452 10.05 38.05 -4.57
C VAL A 452 11.41 38.52 -4.07
N GLU A 453 12.14 37.64 -3.40
CA GLU A 453 13.47 37.96 -2.87
C GLU A 453 14.56 37.36 -3.74
N TYR A 454 15.49 38.19 -4.17
CA TYR A 454 16.61 37.78 -5.01
C TYR A 454 17.90 38.09 -4.27
N GLY A 455 18.68 37.06 -3.92
CA GLY A 455 19.86 37.28 -3.10
C GLY A 455 20.89 36.15 -3.09
N SER A 456 21.92 36.34 -2.28
CA SER A 456 23.01 35.39 -2.10
C SER A 456 23.58 35.40 -0.68
N ASP A 457 24.52 34.49 -0.43
CA ASP A 457 25.34 34.44 0.79
C ASP A 457 26.44 35.51 0.86
N ASN A 458 26.53 36.39 -0.14
CA ASN A 458 27.51 37.48 -0.24
C ASN A 458 28.98 36.98 -0.12
N SER A 459 29.25 35.75 -0.55
CA SER A 459 30.60 35.19 -0.57
C SER A 459 31.41 35.65 -1.78
N ALA A 460 32.74 35.54 -1.72
CA ALA A 460 33.62 35.88 -2.84
C ALA A 460 33.28 35.09 -4.13
N SER A 461 32.78 33.86 -4.01
CA SER A 461 32.34 33.04 -5.15
C SER A 461 31.15 33.65 -5.91
N VAL A 462 30.35 34.48 -5.24
CA VAL A 462 29.26 35.25 -5.88
C VAL A 462 29.83 36.35 -6.78
N GLU A 463 30.95 36.96 -6.40
CA GLU A 463 31.50 38.14 -7.10
C GLU A 463 31.98 37.84 -8.53
N GLU A 464 32.25 36.57 -8.88
CA GLU A 464 32.85 36.23 -10.18
C GLU A 464 31.85 35.78 -11.26
N ASN A 465 30.73 35.09 -10.92
CA ASN A 465 29.88 34.42 -11.94
C ASN A 465 28.41 34.17 -11.49
N TRP A 466 27.79 35.05 -10.69
CA TRP A 466 26.48 34.76 -10.09
C TRP A 466 25.27 34.87 -11.03
N THR A 467 25.36 35.64 -12.12
CA THR A 467 24.22 35.89 -13.03
C THR A 467 23.74 34.62 -13.74
N ASP A 468 24.62 33.65 -13.96
CA ASP A 468 24.24 32.34 -14.54
C ASP A 468 23.78 31.34 -13.46
N LYS A 469 23.93 31.70 -12.19
CA LYS A 469 23.63 30.83 -11.03
C LYS A 469 22.31 31.15 -10.37
N VAL A 470 21.70 32.28 -10.69
CA VAL A 470 20.39 32.66 -10.18
C VAL A 470 19.59 33.12 -11.36
N VAL A 471 18.58 32.36 -11.75
CA VAL A 471 17.81 32.64 -12.95
C VAL A 471 16.33 32.58 -12.62
N LEU A 472 15.60 33.65 -12.95
CA LEU A 472 14.15 33.67 -12.95
C LEU A 472 13.66 33.82 -14.39
N THR A 473 12.91 32.84 -14.87
CA THR A 473 12.29 32.87 -16.19
C THR A 473 10.77 32.87 -16.07
N ILE A 474 10.10 33.83 -16.71
CA ILE A 474 8.65 33.83 -16.90
C ILE A 474 8.39 33.72 -18.40
N GLY A 475 7.93 32.54 -18.82
CA GLY A 475 7.74 32.17 -20.22
C GLY A 475 6.68 33.00 -20.93
N SER A 476 6.77 33.04 -22.27
CA SER A 476 5.85 33.79 -23.13
C SER A 476 4.42 33.22 -23.17
N ASP A 477 4.28 31.96 -22.77
CA ASP A 477 3.01 31.25 -22.58
C ASP A 477 2.32 31.59 -21.25
N CYS A 478 2.99 32.31 -20.35
CA CYS A 478 2.42 32.70 -19.08
C CYS A 478 1.37 33.81 -19.24
N THR A 479 0.18 33.59 -18.68
CA THR A 479 -0.95 34.55 -18.66
C THR A 479 -1.36 34.94 -17.23
N GLY A 480 -0.78 34.28 -16.23
CA GLY A 480 -1.07 34.48 -14.81
C GLY A 480 -0.71 35.86 -14.27
N ALA A 481 -1.20 36.12 -13.06
CA ALA A 481 -1.07 37.40 -12.37
C ALA A 481 0.01 37.36 -11.29
N PHE A 482 0.84 38.40 -11.25
CA PHE A 482 1.94 38.58 -10.31
C PHE A 482 1.71 39.88 -9.52
N ASP A 483 1.08 39.74 -8.36
CA ASP A 483 0.96 40.80 -7.35
C ASP A 483 2.19 40.78 -6.43
N VAL A 484 3.33 41.18 -7.00
CA VAL A 484 4.64 40.99 -6.38
C VAL A 484 5.48 42.26 -6.34
N THR A 485 6.35 42.34 -5.34
CA THR A 485 7.44 43.33 -5.27
C THR A 485 8.77 42.61 -5.37
N LEU A 486 9.76 43.24 -6.00
CA LEU A 486 11.12 42.72 -6.04
C LEU A 486 11.94 43.32 -4.90
N TYR A 487 12.60 42.45 -4.14
CA TYR A 487 13.58 42.84 -3.13
C TYR A 487 14.91 42.14 -3.42
N THR A 488 15.96 42.93 -3.53
CA THR A 488 17.31 42.44 -3.79
C THR A 488 18.14 42.55 -2.52
N ASN A 489 18.80 41.45 -2.13
CA ASN A 489 19.61 41.39 -0.92
C ASN A 489 21.05 41.00 -1.28
N TYR A 490 22.02 41.78 -0.81
CA TYR A 490 23.45 41.61 -1.16
C TYR A 490 23.73 41.56 -2.67
N MET A 491 23.00 42.39 -3.43
CA MET A 491 23.07 42.48 -4.88
C MET A 491 23.52 43.87 -5.32
N LYS A 492 24.31 43.95 -6.39
CA LYS A 492 24.37 45.17 -7.21
C LYS A 492 23.18 45.11 -8.17
N ASN A 493 22.22 46.04 -8.03
CA ASN A 493 20.95 46.07 -8.78
C ASN A 493 21.04 46.04 -10.33
N ALA A 494 22.22 45.99 -10.93
CA ALA A 494 22.40 46.09 -12.38
C ALA A 494 22.61 44.74 -13.11
N GLU A 495 22.58 43.60 -12.41
CA GLU A 495 23.05 42.31 -12.96
C GLU A 495 22.08 41.11 -12.72
N ALA A 496 20.86 41.33 -12.22
CA ALA A 496 19.93 40.21 -11.99
C ALA A 496 19.51 39.55 -13.31
N ASN A 497 19.63 38.21 -13.40
CA ASN A 497 19.23 37.45 -14.57
C ASN A 497 17.76 37.03 -14.45
N ILE A 498 16.89 38.01 -14.68
CA ILE A 498 15.45 37.86 -14.71
C ILE A 498 15.01 38.07 -16.16
N GLN A 499 14.30 37.10 -16.72
CA GLN A 499 13.81 37.12 -18.10
C GLN A 499 12.30 36.98 -18.10
N ILE A 500 11.60 38.05 -18.48
CA ILE A 500 10.14 38.09 -18.47
C ILE A 500 9.64 38.26 -19.90
N SER A 501 8.92 37.24 -20.39
CA SER A 501 8.33 37.21 -21.73
C SER A 501 6.79 37.15 -21.71
N GLY A 502 6.17 37.07 -20.54
CA GLY A 502 4.71 36.97 -20.38
C GLY A 502 4.22 37.32 -18.98
N GLY A 503 2.90 37.26 -18.78
CA GLY A 503 2.24 37.53 -17.49
C GLY A 503 1.74 38.97 -17.28
N LYS A 504 1.03 39.16 -16.17
CA LYS A 504 0.44 40.45 -15.74
C LYS A 504 0.95 40.84 -14.36
N PHE A 505 1.48 42.04 -14.19
CA PHE A 505 2.16 42.48 -12.96
C PHE A 505 1.51 43.72 -12.36
N THR A 506 1.54 43.85 -11.03
CA THR A 506 1.06 45.05 -10.32
C THR A 506 2.15 46.09 -10.02
N SER A 507 3.42 45.77 -10.29
CA SER A 507 4.57 46.63 -10.04
C SER A 507 5.38 46.89 -11.32
N ASP A 508 5.97 48.09 -11.40
CA ASP A 508 6.69 48.58 -12.57
C ASP A 508 8.12 48.06 -12.72
N PHE A 509 8.67 47.37 -11.70
CA PHE A 509 10.01 46.76 -11.79
C PHE A 509 10.14 45.81 -13.00
N VAL A 510 9.02 45.22 -13.44
CA VAL A 510 8.96 44.34 -14.62
C VAL A 510 9.60 44.97 -15.86
N LYS A 511 9.53 46.30 -16.00
CA LYS A 511 10.08 47.04 -17.14
C LYS A 511 11.60 46.91 -17.26
N GLU A 512 12.30 46.63 -16.15
CA GLU A 512 13.75 46.46 -16.13
C GLU A 512 14.20 45.06 -16.62
N TYR A 513 13.28 44.09 -16.71
CA TYR A 513 13.58 42.67 -16.91
C TYR A 513 12.80 42.03 -18.07
N VAL A 514 12.19 42.84 -18.92
CA VAL A 514 11.52 42.33 -20.13
C VAL A 514 12.56 41.76 -21.08
N ALA A 515 12.32 40.55 -21.56
CA ALA A 515 13.21 39.86 -22.50
C ALA A 515 13.18 40.52 -23.90
N ASP A 516 14.26 40.33 -24.67
CA ASP A 516 14.34 40.80 -26.05
C ASP A 516 13.16 40.29 -26.89
N GLY A 517 12.57 41.19 -27.69
CA GLY A 517 11.38 40.89 -28.50
C GLY A 517 10.04 41.08 -27.77
N TYR A 518 10.05 41.52 -26.51
CA TYR A 518 8.85 41.81 -25.72
C TYR A 518 8.82 43.27 -25.23
N THR A 519 7.64 43.74 -24.84
CA THR A 519 7.40 45.08 -24.28
C THR A 519 6.35 45.04 -23.17
N VAL A 520 6.19 46.13 -22.42
CA VAL A 520 5.17 46.29 -21.38
C VAL A 520 4.03 47.18 -21.89
N GLU A 521 2.81 46.64 -21.86
CA GLU A 521 1.57 47.41 -22.01
C GLU A 521 1.02 47.78 -20.63
N GLU A 522 0.78 49.08 -20.42
CA GLU A 522 0.15 49.59 -19.20
C GLU A 522 -1.37 49.64 -19.37
N SER A 523 -2.08 49.11 -18.40
CA SER A 523 -3.53 49.25 -18.26
C SER A 523 -3.89 49.51 -16.80
N THR A 524 -5.18 49.71 -16.54
CA THR A 524 -5.71 49.90 -15.19
C THR A 524 -6.81 48.90 -14.93
N ASP A 525 -6.77 48.24 -13.78
CA ASP A 525 -7.88 47.47 -13.22
C ASP A 525 -8.37 48.18 -11.95
N GLY A 526 -9.45 48.94 -12.09
CA GLY A 526 -9.87 49.90 -11.07
C GLY A 526 -8.82 50.99 -10.83
N GLU A 527 -8.36 51.12 -9.59
CA GLU A 527 -7.29 52.05 -9.20
C GLU A 527 -5.88 51.46 -9.36
N ASN A 528 -5.76 50.16 -9.62
CA ASN A 528 -4.48 49.48 -9.72
C ASN A 528 -3.93 49.58 -11.14
N LYS A 529 -2.64 49.89 -11.26
CA LYS A 529 -1.90 49.76 -12.52
C LYS A 529 -1.56 48.30 -12.77
N ILE A 530 -1.74 47.87 -14.01
CA ILE A 530 -1.37 46.54 -14.48
C ILE A 530 -0.38 46.69 -15.62
N TYR A 531 0.74 45.98 -15.51
CA TYR A 531 1.80 45.91 -16.50
C TYR A 531 1.74 44.54 -17.16
N THR A 532 1.32 44.47 -18.43
CA THR A 532 1.21 43.21 -19.18
C THR A 532 2.39 43.08 -20.12
N VAL A 533 3.11 41.96 -20.05
CA VAL A 533 4.22 41.70 -20.97
C VAL A 533 3.70 41.02 -22.22
N VAL A 534 3.98 41.61 -23.38
CA VAL A 534 3.49 41.16 -24.69
C VAL A 534 4.62 41.17 -25.72
N PRO A 535 4.55 40.37 -26.80
CA PRO A 535 5.50 40.46 -27.91
C PRO A 535 5.48 41.87 -28.55
N VAL A 536 6.64 42.36 -28.98
CA VAL A 536 6.72 43.56 -29.81
C VAL A 536 6.04 43.27 -31.15
N SER A 537 5.01 44.04 -31.51
CA SER A 537 4.35 43.88 -32.80
C SER A 537 5.24 44.37 -33.95
N GLU A 538 5.31 43.61 -35.05
CA GLU A 538 6.05 43.99 -36.27
C GLU A 538 5.46 45.23 -37.00
N GLU A 539 4.32 45.76 -36.57
CA GLU A 539 3.63 46.88 -37.25
C GLU A 539 4.26 48.26 -37.03
N GLY A 540 5.36 48.36 -36.28
CA GLY A 540 6.08 49.63 -36.02
C GLY A 540 7.06 50.08 -37.11
N GLU A 541 7.54 49.20 -37.99
CA GLU A 541 8.59 49.55 -38.97
C GLU A 541 8.05 50.12 -40.30
N ALA A 542 6.74 50.13 -40.55
CA ALA A 542 6.17 50.65 -41.80
C ALA A 542 5.79 52.14 -41.77
N ALA A 543 5.97 52.85 -40.65
CA ALA A 543 5.55 54.26 -40.50
C ALA A 543 6.68 55.29 -40.61
N GLN A 544 7.92 54.89 -40.94
CA GLN A 544 9.01 55.80 -41.27
C GLN A 544 9.83 55.28 -42.48
N ALA A 545 9.23 55.33 -43.67
CA ALA A 545 9.94 55.25 -44.94
C ALA A 545 9.45 56.33 -45.91
#